data_AF-A0AAN0JBX8-F1
#
_entry.id   AF-A0AAN0JBX8-F1
#
_cell.length_a   1.000
_cell.length_b   1.000
_cell.length_c   1.000
_cell.angle_alpha   90.00
_cell.angle_beta   90.00
_cell.angle_gamma   90.00
#
_symmetry.space_group_name_H-M   'P 1'
#
loop_
_entity.id
_entity.type
_entity.pdbx_description
1 polymer ?
#
loop_
_entity_poly.entity_id
_entity_poly.type
_entity_poly.pdbx_seq_one_letter_code
_entity_poly.pdbx_strand_id
1 'polypeptide(L)'
;MVPLPSSCRSLYSTFSSPFADSPSRPQDIDYPVPQEYLIHSYIRDKLAPIRLLKYNEDLLFYLYYTSGGDLLQLLAAHELYTRDWRYHKEEKIWITRAPNMRPTKVETTYEEGTYCYFDLGTWRKAHRDMKVEYDRLAERPPYLQP
;
A
#
# COMPACT_ATOMS: atom_id res chain seq x y z
N MET A 1 30.19 -16.01 3.35
CA MET A 1 30.56 -14.60 3.07
C MET A 1 29.38 -13.98 2.35
N VAL A 2 28.52 -13.25 3.05
CA VAL A 2 27.31 -12.65 2.47
C VAL A 2 27.72 -11.29 1.89
N PRO A 3 27.42 -10.98 0.61
CA PRO A 3 27.77 -9.68 0.05
C PRO A 3 26.84 -8.61 0.63
N LEU A 4 27.43 -7.51 1.11
CA LEU A 4 26.69 -6.31 1.49
C LEU A 4 26.12 -5.65 0.22
N PRO A 5 24.84 -5.22 0.21
CA PRO A 5 24.29 -4.48 -0.91
C PRO A 5 25.02 -3.15 -1.05
N SER A 6 25.53 -2.90 -2.25
CA SER A 6 26.27 -1.70 -2.62
C SER A 6 25.36 -0.48 -2.67
N SER A 7 25.16 0.17 -1.53
CA SER A 7 24.60 1.51 -1.44
C SER A 7 25.73 2.47 -1.04
N CYS A 8 26.41 3.07 -2.02
CA CYS A 8 27.47 4.06 -1.80
C CYS A 8 26.94 5.44 -1.35
N ARG A 9 25.77 5.53 -0.69
CA ARG A 9 25.19 6.78 -0.18
C ARG A 9 25.20 6.79 1.34
N SER A 10 25.54 7.95 1.93
CA SER A 10 25.53 8.15 3.38
C SER A 10 24.13 7.92 3.94
N LEU A 11 24.01 7.00 4.89
CA LEU A 11 22.74 6.65 5.53
C LEU A 11 22.29 7.68 6.58
N TYR A 12 23.15 8.62 6.98
CA TYR A 12 22.87 9.59 8.05
C TYR A 12 21.58 10.38 7.80
N SER A 13 21.37 10.83 6.56
CA SER A 13 20.18 11.63 6.19
C SER A 13 18.84 10.90 6.29
N THR A 14 18.86 9.56 6.34
CA THR A 14 17.67 8.70 6.47
C THR A 14 17.77 7.79 7.69
N PHE A 15 18.73 8.04 8.59
CA PHE A 15 18.91 7.23 9.79
C PHE A 15 17.81 7.59 10.79
N SER A 16 16.89 6.65 11.02
CA SER A 16 15.69 6.91 11.81
C SER A 16 15.98 6.88 13.32
N SER A 17 16.49 5.75 13.82
CA SER A 17 16.96 5.63 15.20
C SER A 17 17.84 4.39 15.37
N PRO A 18 18.59 4.26 16.49
CA PRO A 18 19.36 3.05 16.82
C PRO A 18 18.52 1.77 16.95
N PHE A 19 17.20 1.88 17.10
CA PHE A 19 16.27 0.76 17.28
C PHE A 19 15.33 0.58 16.09
N ALA A 20 15.48 1.37 15.03
CA ALA A 20 14.61 1.29 13.87
C ALA A 20 15.09 0.18 12.93
N ASP A 21 14.18 -0.73 12.59
CA ASP A 21 14.42 -1.77 11.58
C ASP A 21 14.39 -1.23 10.13
N SER A 22 14.04 0.05 9.95
CA SER A 22 13.92 0.70 8.64
C SER A 22 14.40 2.17 8.65
N PRO A 23 14.82 2.72 7.49
CA PRO A 23 15.17 4.13 7.37
C PRO A 23 13.97 5.05 7.59
N SER A 24 14.23 6.33 7.92
CA SER A 24 13.18 7.35 8.00
C SER A 24 12.43 7.46 6.69
N ARG A 25 11.10 7.51 6.78
CA ARG A 25 10.24 7.73 5.63
C ARG A 25 10.26 9.21 5.27
N PRO A 26 9.98 9.60 4.01
CA PRO A 26 9.97 11.01 3.62
C PRO A 26 9.06 11.89 4.50
N GLN A 27 7.93 11.35 4.97
CA GLN A 27 7.02 12.06 5.86
C GLN A 27 7.53 12.24 7.31
N ASP A 28 8.56 11.49 7.71
CA ASP A 28 9.18 11.59 9.03
C ASP A 28 10.39 12.56 9.03
N ILE A 29 10.76 13.09 7.87
CA ILE A 29 11.92 13.98 7.71
C ILE A 29 11.42 15.42 7.60
N ASP A 30 11.87 16.28 8.50
CA ASP A 30 11.61 17.71 8.42
C ASP A 30 12.30 18.31 7.19
N TYR A 31 11.51 18.82 6.26
CA TYR A 31 11.99 19.54 5.09
C TYR A 31 11.71 21.04 5.24
N PRO A 32 12.68 21.94 5.01
CA PRO A 32 12.45 23.37 5.05
C PRO A 32 11.57 23.76 3.86
N VAL A 33 10.27 23.82 4.08
CA VAL A 33 9.28 24.31 3.12
C VAL A 33 9.00 25.80 3.36
N PRO A 34 8.60 26.54 2.31
CA PRO A 34 8.12 27.91 2.46
C PRO A 34 7.02 28.03 3.53
N GLN A 35 7.02 29.14 4.27
CA GLN A 35 6.13 29.34 5.42
C GLN A 35 4.65 29.29 5.01
N GLU A 36 4.33 29.69 3.79
CA GLU A 36 3.00 29.64 3.19
C GLU A 36 2.44 28.21 3.06
N TYR A 37 3.27 27.16 3.09
CA TYR A 37 2.80 25.76 3.08
C TYR A 37 2.50 25.24 4.50
N LEU A 38 2.97 25.92 5.55
CA LEU A 38 2.73 25.57 6.95
C LEU A 38 1.34 26.02 7.42
N ILE A 39 0.31 25.63 6.67
CA ILE A 39 -1.07 26.10 6.85
C ILE A 39 -1.80 25.44 8.04
N HIS A 40 -1.23 24.37 8.61
CA HIS A 40 -1.89 23.56 9.64
C HIS A 40 -2.40 24.41 10.82
N SER A 41 -1.63 25.40 11.27
CA SER A 41 -2.04 26.29 12.37
C SER A 41 -3.24 27.19 12.03
N TYR A 42 -3.46 27.50 10.74
CA TYR A 42 -4.50 28.43 10.28
C TYR A 42 -5.83 27.74 9.93
N ILE A 43 -5.76 26.49 9.47
CA ILE A 43 -6.94 25.79 8.93
C ILE A 43 -7.29 24.50 9.67
N ARG A 44 -6.62 24.17 10.78
CA ARG A 44 -6.83 22.92 11.53
C ARG A 44 -8.31 22.57 11.71
N ASP A 45 -9.09 23.52 12.23
CA ASP A 45 -10.50 23.29 12.55
C ASP A 45 -11.42 23.23 11.32
N LYS A 46 -10.89 23.60 10.14
CA LYS A 46 -11.60 23.56 8.85
C LYS A 46 -11.23 22.34 8.02
N LEU A 47 -10.19 21.59 8.39
CA LEU A 47 -9.75 20.42 7.65
C LEU A 47 -10.79 19.31 7.76
N ALA A 48 -11.11 18.69 6.62
CA ALA A 48 -11.95 17.50 6.63
C ALA A 48 -11.23 16.39 7.41
N PRO A 49 -11.95 15.64 8.26
CA PRO A 49 -11.36 14.49 8.93
C PRO A 49 -10.93 13.46 7.88
N ILE A 50 -9.86 12.73 8.18
CA ILE A 50 -9.38 11.64 7.33
C ILE A 50 -10.48 10.58 7.23
N ARG A 51 -10.93 10.30 6.00
CA ARG A 51 -11.99 9.34 5.71
C ARG A 51 -11.58 8.49 4.51
N LEU A 52 -10.93 7.36 4.77
CA LEU A 52 -10.36 6.52 3.72
C LEU A 52 -11.40 6.02 2.71
N LEU A 53 -12.63 5.77 3.16
CA LEU A 53 -13.77 5.45 2.30
C LEU A 53 -14.02 6.46 1.17
N LYS A 54 -13.62 7.74 1.35
CA LYS A 54 -13.76 8.80 0.33
C LYS A 54 -12.56 8.91 -0.60
N TYR A 55 -11.46 8.24 -0.30
CA TYR A 55 -10.22 8.33 -1.07
C TYR A 55 -10.24 7.39 -2.28
N ASN A 56 -9.56 7.77 -3.35
CA ASN A 56 -9.39 6.90 -4.51
C ASN A 56 -8.39 5.77 -4.22
N GLU A 57 -8.34 4.77 -5.09
CA GLU A 57 -7.47 3.61 -4.89
C GLU A 57 -5.98 3.99 -4.94
N ASP A 58 -5.58 4.94 -5.79
CA ASP A 58 -4.20 5.45 -5.84
C ASP A 58 -3.71 5.93 -4.47
N LEU A 59 -4.53 6.72 -3.76
CA LEU A 59 -4.19 7.18 -2.42
C LEU A 59 -4.21 6.03 -1.41
N LEU A 60 -5.12 5.06 -1.52
CA LEU A 60 -5.10 3.89 -0.66
C LEU A 60 -3.83 3.04 -0.85
N PHE A 61 -3.37 2.85 -2.10
CA PHE A 61 -2.10 2.19 -2.37
C PHE A 61 -0.93 2.99 -1.81
N TYR A 62 -0.92 4.31 -1.99
CA TYR A 62 0.09 5.18 -1.38
C TYR A 62 0.18 4.98 0.13
N LEU A 63 -0.95 5.04 0.84
CA LEU A 63 -1.02 4.83 2.29
C LEU A 63 -0.57 3.42 2.69
N TYR A 64 -1.03 2.39 1.98
CA TYR A 64 -0.65 1.00 2.28
C TYR A 64 0.87 0.77 2.16
N TYR A 65 1.51 1.32 1.13
CA TYR A 65 2.93 1.08 0.86
C TYR A 65 3.87 2.04 1.61
N THR A 66 3.39 3.18 2.11
CA THR A 66 4.21 4.17 2.83
C THR A 66 4.01 4.13 4.34
N SER A 67 2.91 3.58 4.85
CA SER A 67 2.60 3.52 6.28
C SER A 67 2.91 2.15 6.91
N GLY A 68 4.02 1.51 6.49
CA GLY A 68 4.40 0.18 6.96
C GLY A 68 4.44 0.07 8.49
N GLY A 69 3.72 -0.91 9.04
CA GLY A 69 3.65 -1.15 10.49
C GLY A 69 2.74 -0.19 11.27
N ASP A 70 1.98 0.66 10.58
CA ASP A 70 1.10 1.67 11.18
C ASP A 70 -0.39 1.31 10.99
N LEU A 71 -1.27 1.87 11.82
CA LEU A 71 -2.72 1.75 11.71
C LEU A 71 -3.22 2.17 10.32
N LEU A 72 -2.59 3.17 9.72
CA LEU A 72 -3.00 3.69 8.42
C LEU A 72 -2.83 2.67 7.28
N GLN A 73 -1.80 1.81 7.35
CA GLN A 73 -1.65 0.69 6.41
C GLN A 73 -2.78 -0.33 6.57
N LEU A 74 -3.17 -0.65 7.81
CA LEU A 74 -4.28 -1.57 8.08
C LEU A 74 -5.62 -1.01 7.57
N LEU A 75 -5.89 0.27 7.84
CA LEU A 75 -7.12 0.93 7.37
C LEU A 75 -7.16 0.99 5.83
N ALA A 76 -6.04 1.30 5.17
CA ALA A 76 -5.97 1.28 3.71
C ALA A 76 -6.19 -0.13 3.13
N ALA A 77 -5.61 -1.16 3.76
CA ALA A 77 -5.82 -2.55 3.37
C ALA A 77 -7.28 -2.98 3.52
N HIS A 78 -7.96 -2.56 4.59
CA HIS A 78 -9.38 -2.85 4.80
C HIS A 78 -10.27 -2.20 3.73
N GLU A 79 -9.99 -0.95 3.38
CA GLU A 79 -10.74 -0.24 2.33
C GLU A 79 -10.47 -0.83 0.94
N LEU A 80 -9.24 -1.21 0.62
CA LEU A 80 -8.90 -1.95 -0.59
C LEU A 80 -9.66 -3.29 -0.64
N TYR A 81 -9.68 -4.04 0.46
CA TYR A 81 -10.42 -5.30 0.56
C TYR A 81 -11.93 -5.12 0.30
N THR A 82 -12.51 -4.05 0.85
CA THR A 82 -13.91 -3.67 0.66
C THR A 82 -14.23 -3.33 -0.80
N ARG A 83 -13.22 -2.94 -1.58
CA ARG A 83 -13.30 -2.66 -3.03
C ARG A 83 -12.85 -3.85 -3.89
N ASP A 84 -13.00 -5.07 -3.37
CA ASP A 84 -12.66 -6.32 -4.05
C ASP A 84 -11.19 -6.49 -4.45
N TRP A 85 -10.27 -5.75 -3.83
CA TRP A 85 -8.85 -6.07 -3.90
C TRP A 85 -8.52 -7.19 -2.92
N ARG A 86 -7.64 -8.10 -3.34
CA ARG A 86 -7.10 -9.18 -2.52
C ARG A 86 -5.58 -9.08 -2.56
N TYR A 87 -4.95 -9.23 -1.40
CA TYR A 87 -3.50 -9.21 -1.32
C TYR A 87 -2.95 -10.62 -1.52
N HIS A 88 -2.08 -10.79 -2.52
CA HIS A 88 -1.40 -12.06 -2.78
C HIS A 88 -0.15 -12.16 -1.90
N LYS A 89 -0.12 -13.10 -0.94
CA LYS A 89 0.90 -13.17 0.11
C LYS A 89 2.32 -13.40 -0.41
N GLU A 90 2.46 -14.25 -1.43
CA GLU A 90 3.78 -14.58 -1.99
C GLU A 90 4.30 -13.53 -2.97
N GLU A 91 3.49 -13.15 -3.96
CA GLU A 91 3.82 -12.10 -4.91
C GLU A 91 3.86 -10.68 -4.29
N LYS A 92 3.27 -10.48 -3.11
CA LYS A 92 3.24 -9.21 -2.37
C LYS A 92 2.59 -8.05 -3.15
N ILE A 93 1.52 -8.35 -3.87
CA ILE A 93 0.77 -7.41 -4.69
C ILE A 93 -0.71 -7.45 -4.34
N TRP A 94 -1.39 -6.34 -4.60
CA TRP A 94 -2.84 -6.28 -4.62
C TRP A 94 -3.35 -6.66 -6.00
N ILE A 95 -4.34 -7.56 -6.05
CA ILE A 95 -5.00 -8.01 -7.28
C ILE A 95 -6.52 -7.89 -7.16
N THR A 96 -7.19 -7.69 -8.28
CA THR A 96 -8.64 -7.79 -8.42
C THR A 96 -8.98 -8.36 -9.79
N ARG A 97 -10.15 -8.98 -9.95
CA ARG A 97 -10.57 -9.51 -11.25
C ARG A 97 -10.69 -8.35 -12.24
N ALA A 98 -10.22 -8.53 -13.48
CA ALA A 98 -10.33 -7.47 -14.48
C ALA A 98 -11.81 -7.12 -14.75
N PRO A 99 -12.17 -5.83 -14.93
CA PRO A 99 -13.56 -5.43 -15.14
C PRO A 99 -14.17 -6.16 -16.34
N ASN A 100 -15.38 -6.69 -16.16
CA ASN A 100 -16.13 -7.43 -17.18
C ASN A 100 -15.46 -8.72 -17.69
N MET A 101 -14.38 -9.19 -17.06
CA MET A 101 -13.77 -10.48 -17.38
C MET A 101 -14.12 -11.50 -16.30
N ARG A 102 -14.68 -12.63 -16.71
CA ARG A 102 -14.88 -13.77 -15.82
C ARG A 102 -13.60 -14.61 -15.79
N PRO A 103 -13.30 -15.28 -14.67
CA PRO A 103 -12.24 -16.29 -14.65
C PRO A 103 -12.48 -17.32 -15.76
N THR A 104 -11.42 -17.69 -16.48
CA THR A 104 -11.44 -18.72 -17.51
C THR A 104 -11.65 -20.11 -16.89
N LYS A 105 -11.21 -20.29 -15.64
CA LYS A 105 -11.40 -21.51 -14.86
C LYS A 105 -11.66 -21.17 -13.39
N VAL A 106 -12.62 -21.86 -12.79
CA VAL A 106 -12.90 -21.75 -11.35
C VAL A 106 -12.97 -23.16 -10.79
N GLU A 107 -12.12 -23.45 -9.83
CA GLU A 107 -12.07 -24.70 -9.07
C GLU A 107 -12.29 -24.40 -7.59
N THR A 108 -12.39 -25.44 -6.76
CA THR A 108 -12.59 -25.30 -5.30
C THR A 108 -11.40 -24.62 -4.61
N THR A 109 -10.18 -24.81 -5.12
CA THR A 109 -8.93 -24.34 -4.47
C THR A 109 -8.25 -23.19 -5.19
N TYR A 110 -8.60 -22.92 -6.44
CA TYR A 110 -8.02 -21.85 -7.24
C TYR A 110 -8.95 -21.36 -8.34
N GLU A 111 -8.60 -20.25 -8.94
CA GLU A 111 -9.17 -19.78 -10.20
C GLU A 111 -8.09 -19.28 -11.15
N GLU A 112 -8.39 -19.28 -12.44
CA GLU A 112 -7.51 -18.75 -13.49
C GLU A 112 -8.28 -17.68 -14.27
N GLY A 113 -7.60 -16.60 -14.64
CA GLY A 113 -8.18 -15.55 -15.45
C GLY A 113 -7.29 -14.33 -15.53
N THR A 114 -7.80 -13.28 -16.19
CA THR A 114 -7.11 -11.99 -16.27
C THR A 114 -7.39 -11.16 -15.02
N TYR A 115 -6.34 -10.77 -14.31
CA TYR A 115 -6.40 -9.93 -13.13
C TYR A 115 -5.80 -8.56 -13.42
N CYS A 116 -6.44 -7.55 -12.83
CA CYS A 116 -5.81 -6.25 -12.62
C CYS A 116 -4.97 -6.32 -11.35
N TYR A 117 -3.73 -5.87 -11.41
CA TYR A 117 -2.85 -5.72 -10.25
C TYR A 117 -2.29 -4.31 -10.18
N PHE A 118 -1.89 -3.87 -9.00
CA PHE A 118 -1.20 -2.61 -8.83
C PHE A 118 0.32 -2.81 -8.94
N ASP A 119 0.93 -2.22 -9.96
CA ASP A 119 2.38 -2.24 -10.18
C ASP A 119 3.06 -1.10 -9.44
N LEU A 120 3.86 -1.45 -8.44
CA LEU A 120 4.64 -0.52 -7.62
C LEU A 120 5.74 0.20 -8.41
N GLY A 121 6.35 -0.45 -9.39
CA GLY A 121 7.47 0.09 -10.15
C GLY A 121 7.03 1.19 -11.12
N THR A 122 5.86 1.02 -11.73
CA THR A 122 5.28 2.00 -12.66
C THR A 122 4.22 2.91 -12.04
N TRP A 123 3.80 2.60 -10.80
CA TRP A 123 2.70 3.26 -10.08
C TRP A 123 1.40 3.28 -10.89
N ARG A 124 1.04 2.13 -11.47
CA ARG A 124 -0.12 1.97 -12.37
C ARG A 124 -0.81 0.65 -12.16
N LYS A 125 -2.08 0.61 -12.53
CA LYS A 125 -2.81 -0.66 -12.70
C LYS A 125 -2.41 -1.32 -14.01
N ALA A 126 -2.07 -2.59 -13.96
CA ALA A 126 -1.73 -3.40 -15.11
C ALA A 126 -2.55 -4.70 -15.10
N HIS A 127 -2.63 -5.36 -16.26
CA HIS A 127 -3.38 -6.60 -16.41
C HIS A 127 -2.45 -7.73 -16.80
N ARG A 128 -2.70 -8.92 -16.25
CA ARG A 128 -2.05 -10.16 -16.69
C ARG A 128 -2.91 -11.36 -16.36
N ASP A 129 -2.68 -12.46 -17.07
CA ASP A 129 -3.28 -13.74 -16.71
C ASP A 129 -2.59 -14.31 -15.47
N MET A 130 -3.39 -14.79 -14.54
CA MET A 130 -2.92 -15.37 -13.28
C MET A 130 -3.72 -16.62 -12.94
N LYS A 131 -3.02 -17.59 -12.34
CA LYS A 131 -3.63 -18.63 -11.51
C LYS A 131 -3.58 -18.17 -10.05
N VAL A 132 -4.73 -17.96 -9.45
CA VAL A 132 -4.88 -17.48 -8.08
C VAL A 132 -5.35 -18.63 -7.20
N GLU A 133 -4.44 -19.14 -6.37
CA GLU A 133 -4.74 -20.13 -5.35
C GLU A 133 -5.30 -19.41 -4.10
N TYR A 134 -6.47 -19.84 -3.63
CA TYR A 134 -7.19 -19.09 -2.58
C TYR A 134 -6.44 -19.08 -1.24
N ASP A 135 -5.64 -20.11 -0.96
CA ASP A 135 -4.78 -20.19 0.23
C ASP A 135 -3.59 -19.21 0.18
N ARG A 136 -3.23 -18.70 -1.00
CA ARG A 136 -2.18 -17.67 -1.19
C ARG A 136 -2.71 -16.26 -1.03
N LEU A 137 -4.03 -16.07 -0.97
CA LEU A 137 -4.63 -14.79 -0.67
C LEU A 137 -4.60 -14.50 0.84
N ALA A 138 -4.45 -13.23 1.18
CA ALA A 138 -4.64 -12.75 2.54
C ALA A 138 -6.13 -12.74 2.89
N GLU A 139 -6.42 -13.03 4.15
CA GLU A 139 -7.76 -12.88 4.71
C GLU A 139 -8.14 -11.40 4.83
N ARG A 140 -9.41 -11.15 5.16
CA ARG A 140 -9.89 -9.80 5.42
C ARG A 140 -9.10 -9.18 6.58
N PRO A 141 -8.50 -7.99 6.39
CA PRO A 141 -7.85 -7.30 7.48
C PRO A 141 -8.84 -6.98 8.62
N PRO A 142 -8.45 -7.11 9.90
CA PRO A 142 -9.32 -6.78 11.02
C PRO A 142 -9.76 -5.32 10.94
N TYR A 143 -11.05 -5.07 11.16
CA TYR A 143 -11.56 -3.72 11.25
C TYR A 143 -11.29 -3.18 12.65
N LEU A 144 -10.35 -2.25 12.76
CA LEU A 144 -10.16 -1.44 13.96
C LEU A 144 -10.85 -0.10 13.72
N GLN A 145 -11.78 0.28 14.59
CA GLN A 145 -12.29 1.65 14.58
C GLN A 145 -11.14 2.59 14.97
N PRO A 146 -10.92 3.69 14.24
CA PRO A 146 -9.99 4.73 14.67
C PRO A 146 -10.48 5.44 15.93
#